data_AF-A0AAV2QSU0-F1
#
_entry.id   AF-A0AAV2QSU0-F1
#
_cell.length_a   1.000
_cell.length_b   1.000
_cell.length_c   1.000
_cell.angle_alpha   90.00
_cell.angle_beta   90.00
_cell.angle_gamma   90.00
#
_symmetry.space_group_name_H-M   'P 1'
#
loop_
_entity.id
_entity.type
_entity.pdbx_description
1 polymer ?
#
loop_
_entity_poly.entity_id
_entity_poly.type
_entity_poly.pdbx_seq_one_letter_code
_entity_poly.pdbx_strand_id
1 'polypeptide(L)'
;CAKTANNKRAVGPAVAACYFTKNECSPPQSFSHDEVTAFLVLTERISEEVDHTIQAFTNLAPSSPLIPMLHSLAEALMLQRTNRDAVAAQHLCRKACDNLLEGARTLPSEPELSQLALRFRDCHLIVLKAMADPRSYGVNWTPKNVTR
;
A
#
# COMPACT_ATOMS: atom_id res chain seq x y z
N CYS A 1 -50.11 -45.79 -5.72
CA CYS A 1 -50.70 -45.91 -4.37
C CYS A 1 -49.58 -46.22 -3.37
N ALA A 2 -49.40 -45.33 -2.40
CA ALA A 2 -48.59 -45.38 -1.17
C ALA A 2 -47.43 -46.40 -1.02
N LYS A 3 -46.22 -45.88 -0.78
CA LYS A 3 -45.29 -46.48 0.19
C LYS A 3 -44.92 -45.48 1.28
N THR A 4 -44.96 -46.02 2.48
CA THR A 4 -45.00 -45.48 3.83
C THR A 4 -43.74 -44.71 4.28
N ALA A 5 -43.96 -43.81 5.23
CA ALA A 5 -43.05 -42.92 5.92
C ALA A 5 -41.86 -43.60 6.64
N ASN A 6 -40.80 -42.82 6.89
CA ASN A 6 -40.20 -42.83 8.22
C ASN A 6 -39.51 -41.50 8.58
N ASN A 7 -39.82 -41.05 9.79
CA ASN A 7 -39.52 -39.77 10.42
C ASN A 7 -38.25 -39.89 11.26
N LYS A 8 -37.26 -38.99 11.12
CA LYS A 8 -36.29 -38.68 12.19
C LYS A 8 -35.90 -37.20 12.16
N ARG A 9 -36.54 -36.46 13.05
CA ARG A 9 -36.10 -35.15 13.55
C ARG A 9 -34.95 -35.39 14.53
N ALA A 10 -33.81 -34.73 14.35
CA ALA A 10 -32.78 -34.58 15.38
C ALA A 10 -32.09 -33.23 15.22
N VAL A 11 -32.19 -32.43 16.28
CA VAL A 11 -31.49 -31.16 16.50
C VAL A 11 -30.14 -31.49 17.13
N GLY A 12 -29.04 -30.87 16.68
CA GLY A 12 -27.76 -30.91 17.41
C GLY A 12 -26.59 -30.21 16.70
N PRO A 13 -25.66 -29.56 17.43
CA PRO A 13 -24.77 -28.50 16.92
C PRO A 13 -23.32 -28.97 16.69
N ALA A 14 -22.55 -28.31 15.83
CA ALA A 14 -21.08 -28.32 15.91
C ALA A 14 -20.44 -27.23 15.03
N VAL A 15 -19.98 -26.18 15.71
CA VAL A 15 -18.87 -25.32 15.27
C VAL A 15 -17.58 -26.14 15.38
N ALA A 16 -16.79 -26.27 14.31
CA ALA A 16 -15.32 -26.21 14.32
C ALA A 16 -14.67 -26.91 13.10
N ALA A 17 -13.63 -26.22 12.59
CA ALA A 17 -12.41 -26.77 12.00
C ALA A 17 -12.46 -27.32 10.56
N CYS A 18 -12.16 -26.45 9.61
CA CYS A 18 -11.36 -26.80 8.44
C CYS A 18 -10.29 -25.71 8.24
N TYR A 19 -9.17 -25.83 8.96
CA TYR A 19 -7.93 -25.12 8.65
C TYR A 19 -7.04 -26.04 7.82
N PHE A 20 -6.44 -25.51 6.76
CA PHE A 20 -5.36 -26.08 5.96
C PHE A 20 -5.66 -27.32 5.10
N THR A 21 -5.92 -27.10 3.81
CA THR A 21 -4.92 -27.09 2.73
C THR A 21 -5.66 -27.25 1.40
N LYS A 22 -5.61 -26.23 0.53
CA LYS A 22 -5.74 -26.39 -0.91
C LYS A 22 -5.19 -25.14 -1.58
N ASN A 23 -4.17 -25.34 -2.42
CA ASN A 23 -3.88 -24.47 -3.55
C ASN A 23 -5.15 -24.38 -4.38
N GLU A 24 -6.00 -23.39 -4.14
CA GLU A 24 -7.08 -23.05 -5.04
C GLU A 24 -6.58 -21.93 -5.94
N CYS A 25 -6.48 -22.27 -7.23
CA CYS A 25 -6.53 -21.31 -8.31
C CYS A 25 -7.70 -20.37 -8.01
N SER A 26 -7.39 -19.15 -7.56
CA SER A 26 -8.42 -18.14 -7.34
C SER A 26 -9.23 -18.00 -8.63
N PRO A 27 -10.57 -17.90 -8.57
CA PRO A 27 -11.35 -17.55 -9.75
C PRO A 27 -10.77 -16.26 -10.35
N PRO A 28 -10.86 -16.02 -11.67
CA PRO A 28 -10.42 -14.76 -12.25
C PRO A 28 -11.14 -13.66 -11.49
N GLN A 29 -10.42 -12.96 -10.61
CA GLN A 29 -10.98 -11.87 -9.84
C GLN A 29 -11.35 -10.82 -10.87
N SER A 30 -12.65 -10.66 -11.11
CA SER A 30 -13.15 -9.54 -11.89
C SER A 30 -12.90 -8.29 -11.05
N PHE A 31 -11.70 -7.72 -11.16
CA PHE A 31 -11.38 -6.45 -10.54
C PHE A 31 -12.33 -5.41 -11.14
N SER A 32 -13.18 -4.80 -10.31
CA SER A 32 -13.96 -3.67 -10.79
C SER A 32 -13.00 -2.56 -11.18
N HIS A 33 -13.21 -1.97 -12.36
CA HIS A 33 -12.39 -0.88 -12.90
C HIS A 33 -12.17 0.25 -11.88
N ASP A 34 -13.17 0.45 -11.01
CA ASP A 34 -13.19 1.45 -9.94
C ASP A 34 -12.04 1.32 -8.95
N GLU A 35 -11.53 0.12 -8.69
CA GLU A 35 -10.52 -0.12 -7.66
C GLU A 35 -9.10 0.16 -8.15
N VAL A 36 -8.80 -0.23 -9.41
CA VAL A 36 -7.56 0.16 -10.09
C VAL A 36 -7.54 1.67 -10.30
N THR A 37 -8.70 2.26 -10.61
CA THR A 37 -8.88 3.71 -10.70
C THR A 37 -8.60 4.39 -9.36
N ALA A 38 -9.06 3.82 -8.24
CA ALA A 38 -8.81 4.37 -6.91
C ALA A 38 -7.31 4.43 -6.55
N PHE A 39 -6.53 3.40 -6.90
CA PHE A 39 -5.07 3.42 -6.71
C PHE A 39 -4.43 4.58 -7.48
N LEU A 40 -4.79 4.75 -8.76
CA LEU A 40 -4.22 5.78 -9.62
C LEU A 40 -4.56 7.18 -9.12
N VAL A 41 -5.82 7.43 -8.79
CA VAL A 41 -6.28 8.71 -8.22
C VAL A 41 -5.55 9.01 -6.91
N LEU A 42 -5.34 8.01 -6.06
CA LEU A 42 -4.56 8.18 -4.83
C LEU A 42 -3.10 8.53 -5.13
N THR A 43 -2.46 7.82 -6.06
CA THR A 43 -1.07 8.10 -6.44
C THR A 43 -0.88 9.47 -7.09
N GLU A 44 -1.89 9.98 -7.80
CA GLU A 44 -1.87 11.34 -8.34
C GLU A 44 -1.98 12.38 -7.22
N ARG A 45 -2.98 12.24 -6.35
CA ARG A 45 -3.16 13.13 -5.20
C ARG A 45 -1.92 13.18 -4.31
N ILE A 46 -1.27 12.04 -4.07
CA ILE A 46 -0.08 12.02 -3.22
C ILE A 46 1.15 12.61 -3.91
N SER A 47 1.25 12.53 -5.25
CA SER A 47 2.30 13.26 -5.97
C SER A 47 2.20 14.77 -5.70
N GLU A 48 1.00 15.33 -5.76
CA GLU A 48 0.77 16.76 -5.49
C GLU A 48 1.14 17.14 -4.05
N GLU A 49 0.79 16.30 -3.07
CA GLU A 49 1.15 16.53 -1.66
C GLU A 49 2.68 16.46 -1.43
N VAL A 50 3.37 15.55 -2.11
CA VAL A 50 4.84 15.45 -2.04
C VAL A 50 5.48 16.70 -2.62
N ASP A 51 5.04 17.15 -3.81
CA ASP A 51 5.55 18.36 -4.45
C ASP A 51 5.29 19.60 -3.58
N HIS A 52 4.09 19.71 -2.99
CA HIS A 52 3.76 20.79 -2.06
C HIS A 52 4.66 20.77 -0.81
N THR A 53 4.90 19.58 -0.24
CA THR A 53 5.79 19.43 0.92
C THR A 53 7.21 19.85 0.59
N ILE A 54 7.73 19.44 -0.56
CA ILE A 54 9.05 19.86 -1.04
C ILE A 54 9.13 21.39 -1.12
N GLN A 55 8.19 22.03 -1.82
CA GLN A 55 8.20 23.49 -1.99
C GLN A 55 8.08 24.23 -0.65
N ALA A 56 7.24 23.75 0.26
CA ALA A 56 7.04 24.38 1.56
C ALA A 56 8.31 24.36 2.42
N PHE A 57 9.10 23.28 2.38
CA PHE A 57 10.21 23.07 3.31
C PHE A 57 11.61 23.24 2.70
N THR A 58 11.75 23.35 1.38
CA THR A 58 13.07 23.50 0.72
C THR A 58 13.83 24.73 1.24
N ASN A 59 13.15 25.86 1.40
CA ASN A 59 13.77 27.09 1.91
C ASN A 59 13.85 27.13 3.44
N LEU A 60 12.96 26.42 4.13
CA LEU A 60 12.90 26.38 5.60
C LEU A 60 13.94 25.41 6.20
N ALA A 61 14.26 24.34 5.48
CA ALA A 61 15.16 23.27 5.91
C ALA A 61 16.10 22.82 4.78
N PRO A 62 16.94 23.72 4.23
CA PRO A 62 17.73 23.45 3.03
C PRO A 62 18.77 22.34 3.22
N SER A 63 19.21 22.10 4.45
CA SER A 63 20.16 21.04 4.81
C SER A 63 19.48 19.74 5.25
N SER A 64 18.14 19.67 5.24
CA SER A 64 17.42 18.48 5.70
C SER A 64 17.61 17.31 4.72
N PRO A 65 18.06 16.14 5.21
CA PRO A 65 18.20 14.95 4.37
C PRO A 65 16.84 14.41 3.88
N LEU A 66 15.73 14.87 4.49
CA LEU A 66 14.38 14.47 4.09
C LEU A 66 13.95 15.04 2.73
N ILE A 67 14.48 16.20 2.34
CA ILE A 67 14.09 16.87 1.07
C ILE A 67 14.54 16.05 -0.15
N PRO A 68 15.82 15.62 -0.27
CA PRO A 68 16.23 14.72 -1.35
C PRO A 68 15.45 13.40 -1.39
N MET A 69 15.10 12.84 -0.22
CA MET A 69 14.30 11.62 -0.16
C MET A 69 12.87 11.86 -0.70
N LEU A 70 12.24 13.00 -0.41
CA LEU A 70 10.95 13.36 -0.99
C LEU A 70 11.03 13.51 -2.52
N HIS A 71 12.08 14.14 -3.05
CA HIS A 71 12.31 14.19 -4.50
C HIS A 71 12.41 12.80 -5.11
N SER A 72 13.17 11.89 -4.48
CA SER A 72 13.30 10.51 -4.97
C SER A 72 11.97 9.74 -4.95
N LEU A 73 11.06 10.04 -4.00
CA LEU A 73 9.71 9.49 -3.98
C LEU A 73 8.86 10.06 -5.13
N ALA A 74 8.95 11.37 -5.40
CA ALA A 74 8.24 12.01 -6.51
C ALA A 74 8.65 11.42 -7.86
N GLU A 75 9.94 11.18 -8.08
CA GLU A 75 10.45 10.51 -9.28
C GLU A 75 9.91 9.08 -9.42
N ALA A 76 9.91 8.31 -8.34
CA ALA A 76 9.37 6.95 -8.35
C ALA A 76 7.85 6.91 -8.60
N LEU A 77 7.11 7.88 -8.05
CA LEU A 77 5.67 8.06 -8.32
C LEU A 77 5.42 8.40 -9.80
N MET A 78 6.20 9.33 -10.36
CA MET A 78 6.11 9.68 -11.78
C MET A 78 6.38 8.44 -12.65
N LEU A 79 7.48 7.74 -12.41
CA LEU A 79 7.84 6.52 -13.15
C LEU A 79 6.71 5.49 -13.10
N GLN A 80 6.12 5.31 -11.92
CA GLN A 80 5.03 4.36 -11.74
C GLN A 80 3.75 4.76 -12.48
N ARG A 81 3.43 6.06 -12.50
CA ARG A 81 2.27 6.59 -13.23
C ARG A 81 2.46 6.54 -14.74
N THR A 82 3.70 6.69 -15.22
CA THR A 82 4.03 6.65 -16.65
C THR A 82 4.02 5.21 -17.17
N ASN A 83 4.73 4.29 -16.51
CA ASN A 83 4.91 2.92 -17.02
C ASN A 83 3.76 1.99 -16.62
N ARG A 84 3.28 2.12 -15.38
CA ARG A 84 2.17 1.33 -14.81
C ARG A 84 2.41 -0.17 -14.87
N ASP A 85 3.67 -0.58 -14.75
CA ASP A 85 4.09 -1.98 -14.78
C ASP A 85 4.54 -2.48 -13.39
N ALA A 86 4.80 -3.78 -13.28
CA ALA A 86 5.20 -4.41 -12.03
C ALA A 86 6.60 -3.97 -11.55
N VAL A 87 7.49 -3.59 -12.49
CA VAL A 87 8.86 -3.19 -12.17
C VAL A 87 8.88 -1.80 -11.55
N ALA A 88 8.14 -0.86 -12.15
CA ALA A 88 7.97 0.49 -11.63
C ALA A 88 7.19 0.47 -10.29
N ALA A 89 6.22 -0.44 -10.13
CA ALA A 89 5.55 -0.65 -8.85
C ALA A 89 6.54 -1.11 -7.78
N GLN A 90 7.34 -2.13 -8.08
CA GLN A 90 8.34 -2.66 -7.15
C GLN A 90 9.39 -1.60 -6.79
N HIS A 91 9.81 -0.80 -7.76
CA HIS A 91 10.73 0.33 -7.53
C HIS A 91 10.13 1.35 -6.56
N LEU A 92 8.88 1.78 -6.78
CA LEU A 92 8.18 2.70 -5.89
C LEU A 92 8.04 2.13 -4.46
N CYS A 93 7.65 0.87 -4.33
CA CYS A 93 7.50 0.20 -3.03
C CYS A 93 8.83 0.19 -2.26
N ARG A 94 9.91 -0.25 -2.91
CA ARG A 94 11.25 -0.27 -2.29
C ARG A 94 11.73 1.12 -1.92
N LYS A 95 11.58 2.09 -2.84
CA LYS A 95 11.95 3.48 -2.59
C LYS A 95 11.24 4.04 -1.36
N ALA A 96 9.94 3.78 -1.24
CA ALA A 96 9.17 4.24 -0.10
C ALA A 96 9.63 3.60 1.22
N CYS A 97 9.94 2.30 1.22
CA CYS A 97 10.49 1.59 2.38
C CYS A 97 11.88 2.09 2.77
N ASP A 98 12.80 2.20 1.80
CA ASP A 98 14.18 2.65 2.02
C ASP A 98 14.22 4.06 2.62
N ASN A 99 13.42 4.97 2.05
CA ASN A 99 13.32 6.34 2.56
C ASN A 99 12.75 6.38 3.98
N LEU A 100 11.77 5.53 4.33
CA LEU A 100 11.25 5.47 5.71
C LEU A 100 12.30 4.94 6.69
N LEU A 101 13.06 3.92 6.30
CA LEU A 101 14.12 3.34 7.13
C LEU A 101 15.27 4.33 7.35
N GLU A 102 15.68 5.03 6.30
CA GLU A 102 16.76 6.02 6.37
C GLU A 102 16.29 7.33 7.01
N GLY A 103 15.07 7.77 6.67
CA GLY A 103 14.42 8.92 7.28
C GLY A 103 14.27 8.75 8.78
N ALA A 104 13.89 7.57 9.28
CA ALA A 104 13.77 7.29 10.71
C ALA A 104 15.08 7.51 11.50
N ARG A 105 16.25 7.41 10.85
CA ARG A 105 17.57 7.66 11.46
C ARG A 105 17.97 9.13 11.42
N THR A 106 17.34 9.91 10.56
CA THR A 106 17.71 11.28 10.20
C THR A 106 16.59 12.29 10.43
N LEU A 107 15.52 11.88 11.14
CA LEU A 107 14.39 12.74 11.47
C LEU A 107 14.86 13.95 12.30
N PRO A 108 14.44 15.17 11.93
CA PRO A 108 14.67 16.36 12.74
C PRO A 108 14.15 16.19 14.17
N SER A 109 14.91 16.67 15.13
CA SER A 109 14.50 16.73 16.54
C SER A 109 13.94 18.11 16.91
N GLU A 110 14.18 19.09 16.04
CA GLU A 110 13.79 20.48 16.13
C GLU A 110 12.27 20.63 16.00
N PRO A 111 11.58 21.26 16.96
CA PRO A 111 10.13 21.43 16.94
C PRO A 111 9.62 22.13 15.67
N GLU A 112 10.39 23.06 15.10
CA GLU A 112 10.07 23.81 13.88
C GLU A 112 9.99 22.89 12.64
N LEU A 113 10.72 21.77 12.66
CA LEU A 113 10.79 20.80 11.58
C LEU A 113 9.93 19.56 11.82
N SER A 114 9.21 19.51 12.95
CA SER A 114 8.28 18.42 13.28
C SER A 114 7.22 18.21 12.20
N GLN A 115 6.74 19.29 11.57
CA GLN A 115 5.78 19.21 10.46
C GLN A 115 6.37 18.55 9.23
N LEU A 116 7.64 18.82 8.89
CA LEU A 116 8.33 18.15 7.80
C LEU A 116 8.44 16.64 8.07
N ALA A 117 8.85 16.25 9.28
CA ALA A 117 8.96 14.85 9.68
C ALA A 117 7.60 14.11 9.57
N LEU A 118 6.51 14.74 10.00
CA LEU A 118 5.16 14.18 9.89
C LEU A 118 4.73 14.00 8.44
N ARG A 119 4.86 15.05 7.61
CA ARG A 119 4.49 15.00 6.18
C ARG A 119 5.33 14.00 5.41
N PHE A 120 6.63 13.93 5.70
CA PHE A 120 7.52 12.91 5.17
C PHE A 120 6.97 11.52 5.44
N ARG A 121 6.70 11.18 6.70
CA ARG A 121 6.18 9.86 7.07
C ARG A 121 4.83 9.58 6.41
N ASP A 122 3.92 10.53 6.44
CA ASP A 122 2.55 10.36 5.94
C ASP A 122 2.54 10.13 4.42
N CYS A 123 3.35 10.86 3.66
CA CYS A 123 3.46 10.65 2.22
C CYS A 123 3.88 9.23 1.87
N HIS A 124 4.95 8.74 2.50
CA HIS A 124 5.46 7.40 2.24
C HIS A 124 4.49 6.30 2.72
N LEU A 125 3.87 6.48 3.89
CA LEU A 125 2.91 5.51 4.41
C LEU A 125 1.62 5.44 3.60
N ILE A 126 1.12 6.56 3.06
CA ILE A 126 -0.06 6.57 2.20
C ILE A 126 0.21 5.78 0.92
N VAL A 127 1.39 5.98 0.30
CA VAL A 127 1.81 5.19 -0.87
C VAL A 127 1.84 3.69 -0.53
N LEU A 128 2.54 3.30 0.53
CA LEU A 128 2.64 1.89 0.91
C LEU A 128 1.29 1.26 1.27
N LYS A 129 0.40 1.99 1.93
CA LYS A 129 -0.97 1.53 2.21
C LYS A 129 -1.78 1.33 0.93
N ALA A 130 -1.66 2.24 -0.03
CA ALA A 130 -2.32 2.10 -1.33
C ALA A 130 -1.79 0.87 -2.06
N MET A 131 -0.49 0.63 -2.04
CA MET A 131 0.11 -0.57 -2.65
C MET A 131 -0.27 -1.87 -1.92
N ALA A 132 -0.40 -1.83 -0.59
CA ALA A 132 -0.80 -2.98 0.23
C ALA A 132 -2.29 -3.33 0.11
N ASP A 133 -3.10 -2.45 -0.47
CA ASP A 133 -4.49 -2.75 -0.77
C ASP A 133 -4.56 -3.99 -1.69
N PRO A 134 -5.26 -5.06 -1.30
CA PRO A 134 -5.40 -6.27 -2.10
C PRO A 134 -5.88 -6.02 -3.53
N ARG A 135 -6.56 -4.89 -3.76
CA ARG A 135 -7.15 -4.52 -5.04
C ARG A 135 -6.14 -3.89 -6.00
N SER A 136 -4.98 -3.44 -5.50
CA SER A 136 -3.94 -2.81 -6.33
C SER A 136 -3.04 -3.86 -6.99
N TYR A 137 -2.44 -4.75 -6.20
CA TYR A 137 -1.49 -5.76 -6.70
C TYR A 137 -1.76 -7.19 -6.19
N GLY A 138 -2.84 -7.41 -5.43
CA GLY A 138 -3.15 -8.69 -4.78
C GLY A 138 -2.54 -8.83 -3.38
N VAL A 139 -3.19 -9.65 -2.54
CA VAL A 139 -2.93 -9.82 -1.09
C VAL A 139 -1.45 -10.09 -0.75
N ASN A 140 -0.71 -10.76 -1.63
CA ASN A 140 0.64 -11.23 -1.34
C ASN A 140 1.75 -10.46 -2.09
N TRP A 141 1.41 -9.48 -2.92
CA TRP A 141 2.42 -8.79 -3.73
C TRP A 141 3.27 -7.85 -2.87
N THR A 142 2.65 -6.98 -2.07
CA THR A 142 3.37 -6.00 -1.24
C THR A 142 4.26 -6.66 -0.19
N PRO A 143 3.78 -7.63 0.62
CA PRO A 143 4.66 -8.33 1.57
C PRO A 143 5.90 -8.94 0.90
N LYS A 144 5.78 -9.52 -0.30
CA LYS A 144 6.91 -10.10 -1.05
C LYS A 144 7.93 -9.07 -1.52
N ASN A 145 7.50 -7.83 -1.77
CA ASN A 145 8.38 -6.77 -2.26
C ASN A 145 9.01 -5.95 -1.13
N VAL A 146 8.39 -5.95 0.05
CA VAL A 146 8.91 -5.29 1.27
C VAL A 146 9.96 -6.16 1.99
N THR A 147 9.81 -7.49 1.99
CA THR A 147 10.68 -8.39 2.78
C THR A 147 11.90 -8.94 2.01
N ARG A 148 12.17 -8.46 0.80
CA ARG A 148 13.25 -8.95 -0.07
C ARG A 148 14.37 -7.93 -0.16
#